data_AF-A0A7W0T0K8-F1
#
_entry.id   AF-A0A7W0T0K8-F1
#
_cell.length_a   1.000
_cell.length_b   1.000
_cell.length_c   1.000
_cell.angle_alpha   90.00
_cell.angle_beta   90.00
_cell.angle_gamma   90.00
#
_symmetry.space_group_name_H-M   'P 1'
#
loop_
_entity.id
_entity.type
_entity.pdbx_description
1 polymer ?
#
loop_
_entity_poly.entity_id
_entity_poly.type
_entity_poly.pdbx_seq_one_letter_code
_entity_poly.pdbx_strand_id
1 'polypeptide(L)'
;MVAKLDRERLRALVEPHWRRLYNFVFRLTLDRDRAERYVGDIFTAAVSQIDTAPDAPAEVEVWLLGIANTLLESRLPRQPEVNFDILDETLRSEATRTDVVRSLSDPQRDFLLWELKQGCMTSVINCLPPGERAAFVVCHILKLPDDQAAKSLAITESAYKVRLSRARKKVGDYLAPRCEHVNPMNPCRCPARVGTALHKGFIRSIGQSGGEVSLRKAADNPYGRYGTGIGHEDVPMRDISAIYGSLPEPEMPDDLPAKLVDALSR
;
A
#
# COMPACT_ATOMS: atom_id res chain seq x y z
N MET A 1 -3.38 28.65 21.12
CA MET A 1 -1.94 28.30 21.12
C MET A 1 -1.85 26.92 21.73
N VAL A 2 -1.67 25.89 20.92
CA VAL A 2 -1.51 24.51 21.42
C VAL A 2 -0.23 24.50 22.26
N ALA A 3 -0.31 24.05 23.51
CA ALA A 3 0.88 23.93 24.35
C ALA A 3 1.87 23.01 23.65
N LYS A 4 3.13 23.45 23.52
CA LYS A 4 4.17 22.68 22.85
C LYS A 4 4.36 21.36 23.61
N LEU A 5 4.01 20.23 23.00
CA LEU A 5 4.23 18.91 23.60
C LEU A 5 5.73 18.73 23.87
N ASP A 6 6.06 18.18 25.03
CA ASP A 6 7.43 17.73 25.28
C ASP A 6 7.80 16.56 24.34
N ARG A 7 9.10 16.32 24.23
CA ARG A 7 9.64 15.29 23.31
C ARG A 7 9.24 13.87 23.71
N GLU A 8 8.96 13.62 24.98
CA GLU A 8 8.59 12.29 25.46
C GLU A 8 7.16 11.95 25.01
N ARG A 9 6.23 12.89 25.17
CA ARG A 9 4.85 12.76 24.65
C ARG A 9 4.82 12.64 23.13
N LEU A 10 5.67 13.37 22.42
CA LEU A 10 5.80 13.23 20.96
C LEU A 10 6.30 11.84 20.55
N ARG A 11 7.30 11.28 21.24
CA ARG A 11 7.77 9.92 20.99
C ARG A 11 6.67 8.88 21.25
N ALA A 12 5.95 9.03 22.35
CA ALA A 12 4.83 8.14 22.68
C ALA A 12 3.72 8.16 21.62
N LEU A 13 3.49 9.31 20.97
CA LEU A 13 2.54 9.44 19.85
C LEU A 13 3.09 8.85 18.53
N VAL A 14 4.38 8.99 18.25
CA VAL A 14 4.96 8.65 16.94
C VAL A 14 5.45 7.20 16.89
N GLU A 15 6.30 6.79 17.82
CA GLU A 15 7.07 5.53 17.73
C GLU A 15 6.21 4.27 17.63
N PRO A 16 5.08 4.13 18.38
CA PRO A 16 4.25 2.93 18.27
C PRO A 16 3.41 2.86 16.99
N HIS A 17 3.12 4.03 16.38
CA HIS A 17 2.04 4.14 15.38
C HIS A 17 2.53 4.44 13.96
N TRP A 18 3.74 5.00 13.81
CA TRP A 18 4.21 5.52 12.53
C TRP A 18 4.28 4.45 11.43
N ARG A 19 4.65 3.20 11.74
CA ARG A 19 4.79 2.14 10.73
C ARG A 19 3.47 1.80 10.07
N ARG A 20 2.43 1.58 10.89
CA ARG A 20 1.10 1.26 10.38
C ARG A 20 0.48 2.43 9.65
N LEU A 21 0.66 3.65 10.18
CA LEU A 21 0.22 4.87 9.53
C LEU A 21 0.92 5.06 8.18
N TYR A 22 2.25 4.90 8.12
CA TYR A 22 3.01 4.99 6.88
C TYR A 22 2.55 3.94 5.86
N ASN A 23 2.36 2.69 6.26
CA ASN A 23 1.83 1.65 5.37
C ASN A 23 0.47 2.08 4.79
N PHE A 24 -0.47 2.55 5.62
CA PHE A 24 -1.75 3.07 5.14
C PHE A 24 -1.57 4.21 4.12
N VAL A 25 -0.83 5.26 4.49
CA VAL A 25 -0.62 6.44 3.64
C VAL A 25 0.09 6.07 2.33
N PHE A 26 1.08 5.19 2.36
CA PHE A 26 1.79 4.70 1.18
C PHE A 26 0.85 3.96 0.24
N ARG A 27 -0.03 3.07 0.73
CA ARG A 27 -1.01 2.38 -0.12
C ARG A 27 -1.97 3.34 -0.81
N LEU A 28 -2.24 4.48 -0.19
CA LEU A 28 -3.11 5.51 -0.72
C LEU A 28 -2.43 6.46 -1.72
N THR A 29 -1.11 6.58 -1.67
CA THR A 29 -0.36 7.58 -2.45
C THR A 29 0.52 6.98 -3.54
N LEU A 30 0.96 5.73 -3.35
CA LEU A 30 1.88 5.01 -4.21
C LEU A 30 3.21 5.73 -4.46
N ASP A 31 3.58 6.66 -3.59
CA ASP A 31 4.75 7.51 -3.79
C ASP A 31 5.39 7.78 -2.43
N ARG A 32 6.67 7.42 -2.32
CA ARG A 32 7.42 7.49 -1.06
C ARG A 32 7.48 8.92 -0.53
N ASP A 33 7.80 9.88 -1.38
CA ASP A 33 8.00 11.26 -0.95
C ASP A 33 6.68 11.90 -0.51
N ARG A 34 5.57 11.59 -1.20
CA ARG A 34 4.20 11.96 -0.79
C ARG A 34 3.84 11.29 0.53
N ALA A 35 4.16 10.00 0.70
CA ALA A 35 3.86 9.28 1.93
C ALA A 35 4.57 9.89 3.13
N GLU A 36 5.89 10.14 3.02
CA GLU A 36 6.67 10.80 4.08
C GLU A 36 6.12 12.18 4.44
N ARG A 37 5.80 13.01 3.42
CA ARG A 37 5.20 14.34 3.64
C ARG A 37 3.85 14.24 4.34
N TYR A 38 2.94 13.41 3.85
CA TYR A 38 1.61 13.29 4.43
C TYR A 38 1.64 12.72 5.83
N VAL A 39 2.53 11.76 6.13
CA VAL A 39 2.71 11.28 7.52
C VAL A 39 3.12 12.42 8.44
N GLY A 40 4.03 13.31 8.01
CA GLY A 40 4.38 14.53 8.74
C GLY A 40 3.18 15.46 8.98
N ASP A 41 2.40 15.73 7.93
CA ASP A 41 1.20 16.56 8.03
C ASP A 41 0.14 15.94 8.97
N ILE A 42 -0.02 14.61 8.94
CA ILE A 42 -0.97 13.88 9.78
C ILE A 42 -0.57 13.96 11.25
N PHE A 43 0.71 13.76 11.59
CA PHE A 43 1.16 13.92 12.97
C PHE A 43 1.09 15.39 13.43
N THR A 44 1.34 16.34 12.54
CA THR A 44 1.14 17.78 12.83
C THR A 44 -0.32 18.08 13.15
N ALA A 45 -1.25 17.53 12.36
CA ALA A 45 -2.67 17.62 12.62
C ALA A 45 -3.02 16.95 13.95
N ALA A 46 -2.53 15.73 14.23
CA ALA A 46 -2.77 15.02 15.47
C ALA A 46 -2.32 15.82 16.71
N VAL A 47 -1.12 16.42 16.67
CA VAL A 47 -0.63 17.29 17.74
C VAL A 47 -1.56 18.48 17.99
N SER A 48 -2.14 19.06 16.94
CA SER A 48 -3.05 20.20 17.08
C SER A 48 -4.37 19.89 17.79
N GLN A 49 -4.75 18.61 17.85
CA GLN A 49 -5.95 18.10 18.51
C GLN A 49 -5.64 17.03 19.56
N ILE A 50 -4.44 17.05 20.14
CA ILE A 50 -3.96 16.02 21.08
C ILE A 50 -4.89 15.85 22.28
N ASP A 51 -5.58 16.91 22.71
CA ASP A 51 -6.51 16.87 23.83
C ASP A 51 -7.74 15.98 23.56
N THR A 52 -7.96 15.57 22.30
CA THR A 52 -9.00 14.62 21.89
C THR A 52 -8.47 13.20 21.65
N ALA A 53 -7.16 12.99 21.81
CA ALA A 53 -6.54 11.70 21.59
C ALA A 53 -7.04 10.70 22.64
N PRO A 54 -7.38 9.46 22.23
CA PRO A 54 -7.67 8.38 23.17
C PRO A 54 -6.46 8.04 24.04
N ASP A 55 -6.71 7.40 25.19
CA ASP A 55 -5.62 6.97 26.09
C ASP A 55 -4.97 5.65 25.64
N ALA A 56 -5.75 4.75 25.03
CA ALA A 56 -5.29 3.43 24.66
C ALA A 56 -4.52 3.44 23.33
N PRO A 57 -3.32 2.83 23.21
CA PRO A 57 -2.54 2.84 21.98
C PRO A 57 -3.31 2.33 20.74
N ALA A 58 -4.11 1.27 20.90
CA ALA A 58 -4.93 0.75 19.79
C ALA A 58 -5.99 1.76 19.31
N GLU A 59 -6.54 2.56 20.22
CA GLU A 59 -7.52 3.60 19.89
C GLU A 59 -6.85 4.84 19.28
N VAL A 60 -5.65 5.20 19.75
CA VAL A 60 -4.81 6.25 19.14
C VAL A 60 -4.50 5.90 17.69
N GLU A 61 -4.18 4.64 17.40
CA GLU A 61 -3.92 4.20 16.02
C GLU A 61 -5.15 4.36 15.12
N VAL A 62 -6.33 3.94 15.58
CA VAL A 62 -7.60 4.14 14.87
C VAL A 62 -7.89 5.61 14.65
N TRP A 63 -7.64 6.45 15.65
CA TRP A 63 -7.80 7.91 15.57
C TRP A 63 -6.85 8.54 14.55
N LEU A 64 -5.56 8.15 14.55
CA LEU A 64 -4.57 8.62 13.57
C LEU A 64 -4.96 8.23 12.13
N LEU A 65 -5.47 7.01 11.92
CA LEU A 65 -5.99 6.59 10.62
C LEU A 65 -7.19 7.45 10.18
N GLY A 66 -8.05 7.88 11.12
CA GLY A 66 -9.17 8.76 10.83
C GLY A 66 -8.73 10.15 10.36
N ILE A 67 -7.71 10.71 11.02
CA ILE A 67 -7.06 11.97 10.61
C ILE A 67 -6.44 11.79 9.21
N ALA A 68 -5.71 10.68 9.01
CA ALA A 68 -5.09 10.35 7.73
C ALA A 68 -6.11 10.25 6.60
N ASN A 69 -7.22 9.53 6.82
CA ASN A 69 -8.26 9.37 5.81
C ASN A 69 -8.89 10.72 5.44
N THR A 70 -9.23 11.53 6.45
CA THR A 70 -9.81 12.87 6.24
C THR A 70 -8.86 13.76 5.43
N LEU A 71 -7.58 13.80 5.81
CA LEU A 71 -6.58 14.59 5.11
C LEU A 71 -6.39 14.09 3.68
N LEU A 72 -6.21 12.80 3.47
CA LEU A 72 -5.96 12.22 2.15
C LEU A 72 -7.18 12.30 1.23
N GLU A 73 -8.42 12.10 1.71
CA GLU A 73 -9.62 12.31 0.90
C GLU A 73 -9.76 13.75 0.40
N SER A 74 -9.26 14.73 1.17
CA SER A 74 -9.27 16.14 0.77
C SER A 74 -8.15 16.52 -0.20
N ARG A 75 -6.99 15.86 -0.11
CA ARG A 75 -5.76 16.20 -0.86
C ARG A 75 -5.59 15.38 -2.13
N LEU A 76 -6.05 14.14 -2.14
CA LEU A 76 -5.96 13.26 -3.30
C LEU A 76 -7.06 13.62 -4.31
N PRO A 77 -6.78 13.55 -5.61
CA PRO A 77 -7.77 13.82 -6.62
C PRO A 77 -8.91 12.80 -6.55
N ARG A 78 -10.15 13.27 -6.72
CA ARG A 78 -11.34 12.41 -6.74
C ARG A 78 -11.28 11.36 -7.84
N GLN A 79 -10.75 11.77 -9.00
CA GLN A 79 -10.39 10.85 -10.07
C GLN A 79 -9.01 10.28 -9.78
N PRO A 80 -8.84 8.95 -9.75
CA PRO A 80 -7.54 8.32 -9.58
C PRO A 80 -6.53 8.78 -10.63
N GLU A 81 -5.31 9.08 -10.20
CA GLU A 81 -4.20 9.49 -11.09
C GLU A 81 -3.78 8.36 -12.04
N VAL A 82 -3.95 7.12 -11.59
CA VAL A 82 -3.83 5.90 -12.41
C VAL A 82 -5.21 5.26 -12.48
N ASN A 83 -5.62 4.80 -13.66
CA ASN A 83 -6.86 4.03 -13.83
C ASN A 83 -6.54 2.67 -14.47
N PHE A 84 -7.57 1.82 -14.60
CA PHE A 84 -7.40 0.47 -15.14
C PHE A 84 -6.88 0.47 -16.58
N ASP A 85 -7.28 1.42 -17.41
CA ASP A 85 -6.84 1.50 -18.81
C ASP A 85 -5.36 1.88 -18.90
N ILE A 86 -4.91 2.86 -18.11
CA ILE A 86 -3.49 3.26 -18.01
C ILE A 86 -2.63 2.09 -17.52
N LEU A 87 -3.12 1.34 -16.53
CA LEU A 87 -2.43 0.16 -16.02
C LEU A 87 -2.31 -0.94 -17.10
N ASP A 88 -3.32 -1.05 -17.97
CA ASP A 88 -3.35 -2.00 -19.08
C ASP A 88 -2.39 -1.61 -20.19
N GLU A 89 -2.32 -0.33 -20.53
CA GLU A 89 -1.35 0.18 -21.50
C GLU A 89 0.08 -0.03 -21.01
N THR A 90 0.30 0.19 -19.71
CA THR A 90 1.61 0.05 -19.07
C THR A 90 2.09 -1.40 -19.04
N LEU A 91 1.22 -2.34 -18.66
CA LEU A 91 1.63 -3.73 -18.43
C LEU A 91 1.18 -4.70 -19.52
N ARG A 92 0.03 -4.51 -20.16
CA ARG A 92 -0.70 -5.55 -20.90
C ARG A 92 -0.77 -5.44 -22.42
N SER A 93 -0.18 -4.44 -23.07
CA SER A 93 -0.24 -4.29 -24.54
C SER A 93 0.47 -5.45 -25.30
N GLU A 94 0.06 -5.79 -26.53
CA GLU A 94 0.63 -6.94 -27.26
C GLU A 94 2.12 -6.78 -27.60
N ALA A 95 2.58 -5.54 -27.79
CA ALA A 95 3.98 -5.19 -28.00
C ALA A 95 4.89 -5.41 -26.77
N THR A 96 4.33 -5.81 -25.62
CA THR A 96 5.02 -5.84 -24.32
C THR A 96 5.38 -7.25 -23.83
N ARG A 97 5.20 -8.28 -24.66
CA ARG A 97 5.70 -9.62 -24.35
C ARG A 97 7.21 -9.65 -24.54
N THR A 98 7.94 -9.95 -23.47
CA THR A 98 9.40 -9.98 -23.48
C THR A 98 9.91 -11.34 -23.01
N ASP A 99 11.07 -11.76 -23.53
CA ASP A 99 11.77 -12.98 -23.12
C ASP A 99 12.78 -12.73 -21.98
N VAL A 100 12.73 -11.56 -21.33
CA VAL A 100 13.67 -11.14 -20.26
C VAL A 100 13.79 -12.18 -19.14
N VAL A 101 12.70 -12.88 -18.82
CA VAL A 101 12.70 -13.94 -17.81
C VAL A 101 13.64 -15.10 -18.16
N ARG A 102 13.79 -15.44 -19.45
CA ARG A 102 14.61 -16.57 -19.90
C ARG A 102 16.10 -16.35 -19.67
N SER A 103 16.54 -15.09 -19.62
CA SER A 103 17.94 -14.71 -19.42
C SER A 103 18.35 -14.51 -17.96
N LEU A 104 17.41 -14.58 -17.01
CA LEU A 104 17.68 -14.34 -15.59
C LEU A 104 17.99 -15.63 -14.84
N SER A 105 18.89 -15.56 -13.85
CA SER A 105 19.06 -16.66 -12.88
C SER A 105 17.79 -16.83 -12.03
N ASP A 106 17.57 -18.02 -11.48
CA ASP A 106 16.36 -18.33 -10.69
C ASP A 106 16.12 -17.33 -9.54
N PRO A 107 17.12 -16.95 -8.70
CA PRO A 107 16.90 -15.97 -7.63
C PRO A 107 16.55 -14.57 -8.15
N GLN A 108 17.18 -14.13 -9.23
CA GLN A 108 16.91 -12.81 -9.82
C GLN A 108 15.52 -12.76 -10.45
N ARG A 109 15.14 -13.85 -11.14
CA ARG A 109 13.82 -14.01 -11.73
C ARG A 109 12.74 -13.94 -10.65
N ASP A 110 12.88 -14.74 -9.60
CA ASP A 110 11.85 -14.85 -8.57
C ASP A 110 11.66 -13.53 -7.83
N PHE A 111 12.74 -12.80 -7.56
CA PHE A 111 12.68 -11.43 -7.03
C PHE A 111 11.88 -10.49 -7.95
N LEU A 112 12.18 -10.45 -9.24
CA LEU A 112 11.51 -9.53 -10.17
C LEU A 112 10.04 -9.90 -10.40
N LEU A 113 9.71 -11.20 -10.42
CA LEU A 113 8.33 -11.67 -10.47
C LEU A 113 7.56 -11.29 -9.21
N TRP A 114 8.20 -11.43 -8.05
CA TRP A 114 7.65 -10.98 -6.79
C TRP A 114 7.40 -9.47 -6.81
N GLU A 115 8.39 -8.66 -7.18
CA GLU A 115 8.28 -7.20 -7.21
C GLU A 115 7.16 -6.75 -8.15
N LEU A 116 7.09 -7.33 -9.36
CA LEU A 116 6.03 -7.07 -10.30
C LEU A 116 4.65 -7.39 -9.73
N LYS A 117 4.50 -8.54 -9.08
CA LYS A 117 3.23 -8.92 -8.45
C LYS A 117 2.84 -7.85 -7.43
N GLN A 118 3.72 -7.53 -6.49
CA GLN A 118 3.38 -6.59 -5.42
C GLN A 118 3.07 -5.18 -5.97
N GLY A 119 3.84 -4.72 -6.96
CA GLY A 119 3.63 -3.45 -7.64
C GLY A 119 2.30 -3.41 -8.40
N CYS A 120 1.99 -4.47 -9.14
CA CYS A 120 0.72 -4.60 -9.86
C CYS A 120 -0.47 -4.59 -8.90
N MET A 121 -0.46 -5.41 -7.84
CA MET A 121 -1.55 -5.45 -6.86
C MET A 121 -1.74 -4.09 -6.18
N THR A 122 -0.66 -3.39 -5.83
CA THR A 122 -0.76 -2.06 -5.21
C THR A 122 -1.28 -1.01 -6.21
N SER A 123 -0.91 -1.10 -7.48
CA SER A 123 -1.42 -0.20 -8.53
C SER A 123 -2.92 -0.41 -8.80
N VAL A 124 -3.40 -1.65 -8.71
CA VAL A 124 -4.82 -1.97 -8.91
C VAL A 124 -5.71 -1.27 -7.88
N ILE A 125 -5.33 -1.22 -6.59
CA ILE A 125 -6.09 -0.45 -5.60
C ILE A 125 -5.94 1.06 -5.79
N ASN A 126 -4.84 1.51 -6.40
CA ASN A 126 -4.65 2.91 -6.76
C ASN A 126 -5.49 3.33 -7.98
N CYS A 127 -6.17 2.40 -8.65
CA CYS A 127 -7.22 2.70 -9.64
C CYS A 127 -8.59 3.00 -9.01
N LEU A 128 -8.72 2.84 -7.69
CA LEU A 128 -9.95 3.15 -6.96
C LEU A 128 -9.96 4.62 -6.48
N PRO A 129 -11.13 5.28 -6.42
CA PRO A 129 -11.28 6.56 -5.74
C PRO A 129 -10.79 6.52 -4.29
N PRO A 130 -10.25 7.62 -3.72
CA PRO A 130 -9.60 7.62 -2.41
C PRO A 130 -10.40 6.95 -1.28
N GLY A 131 -11.69 7.24 -1.14
CA GLY A 131 -12.51 6.65 -0.08
C GLY A 131 -12.79 5.14 -0.26
N GLU A 132 -12.90 4.66 -1.50
CA GLU A 132 -13.01 3.21 -1.79
C GLU A 132 -11.67 2.50 -1.57
N ARG A 133 -10.56 3.15 -1.97
CA ARG A 133 -9.19 2.68 -1.73
C ARG A 133 -8.92 2.53 -0.23
N ALA A 134 -9.25 3.55 0.57
CA ALA A 134 -9.08 3.53 2.01
C ALA A 134 -9.85 2.38 2.66
N ALA A 135 -11.13 2.20 2.32
CA ALA A 135 -11.97 1.09 2.78
C ALA A 135 -11.37 -0.28 2.44
N PHE A 136 -10.83 -0.42 1.22
CA PHE A 136 -10.17 -1.66 0.80
C PHE A 136 -8.89 -1.94 1.59
N VAL A 137 -8.05 -0.91 1.81
CA VAL A 137 -6.78 -1.03 2.53
C VAL A 137 -7.00 -1.43 3.99
N VAL A 138 -7.92 -0.77 4.71
CA VAL A 138 -8.16 -1.09 6.13
C VAL A 138 -8.72 -2.52 6.31
N CYS A 139 -9.54 -2.98 5.37
CA CYS A 139 -10.15 -4.32 5.42
C CYS A 139 -9.15 -5.42 5.03
N HIS A 140 -8.52 -5.31 3.87
CA HIS A 140 -7.75 -6.43 3.30
C HIS A 140 -6.27 -6.39 3.65
N ILE A 141 -5.67 -5.20 3.80
CA ILE A 141 -4.24 -5.06 4.08
C ILE A 141 -3.99 -4.92 5.57
N LEU A 142 -4.70 -4.01 6.24
CA LEU A 142 -4.57 -3.80 7.69
C LEU A 142 -5.41 -4.78 8.52
N LYS A 143 -6.31 -5.55 7.88
CA LYS A 143 -7.11 -6.62 8.50
C LYS A 143 -7.91 -6.15 9.72
N LEU A 144 -8.42 -4.92 9.67
CA LEU A 144 -9.27 -4.40 10.74
C LEU A 144 -10.67 -5.04 10.67
N PRO A 145 -11.27 -5.41 11.82
CA PRO A 145 -12.69 -5.74 11.91
C PRO A 145 -13.56 -4.60 11.39
N ASP A 146 -14.75 -4.91 10.86
CA ASP A 146 -15.60 -3.91 10.18
C ASP A 146 -15.98 -2.70 11.05
N ASP A 147 -16.20 -2.90 12.35
CA ASP A 147 -16.52 -1.84 13.31
C ASP A 147 -15.32 -0.90 13.55
N GLN A 148 -14.11 -1.46 13.67
CA GLN A 148 -12.87 -0.69 13.78
C GLN A 148 -12.50 -0.03 12.44
N ALA A 149 -12.74 -0.70 11.32
CA ALA A 149 -12.45 -0.18 9.99
C ALA A 149 -13.25 1.09 9.71
N ALA A 150 -14.56 1.10 10.01
CA ALA A 150 -15.39 2.29 9.86
C ALA A 150 -14.91 3.46 10.75
N LYS A 151 -14.59 3.17 12.03
CA LYS A 151 -14.02 4.16 12.97
C LYS A 151 -12.68 4.71 12.47
N SER A 152 -11.80 3.85 11.96
CA SER A 152 -10.47 4.22 11.46
C SER A 152 -10.51 5.10 10.21
N LEU A 153 -11.65 5.18 9.54
CA LEU A 153 -11.86 6.05 8.40
C LEU A 153 -12.70 7.30 8.74
N ALA A 154 -13.11 7.44 10.00
CA ALA A 154 -14.00 8.51 10.48
C ALA A 154 -15.32 8.62 9.68
N ILE A 155 -15.92 7.47 9.32
CA ILE A 155 -17.19 7.40 8.59
C ILE A 155 -18.18 6.45 9.29
N THR A 156 -19.45 6.49 8.86
CA THR A 156 -20.45 5.53 9.36
C THR A 156 -20.15 4.12 8.84
N GLU A 157 -20.55 3.10 9.61
CA GLU A 157 -20.43 1.69 9.21
C GLU A 157 -21.17 1.41 7.88
N SER A 158 -22.32 2.05 7.67
CA SER A 158 -23.08 1.97 6.42
C SER A 158 -22.29 2.52 5.21
N ALA A 159 -21.64 3.68 5.36
CA ALA A 159 -20.81 4.28 4.32
C ALA A 159 -19.58 3.42 4.02
N TYR A 160 -18.94 2.88 5.07
CA TYR A 160 -17.83 1.94 4.94
C TYR A 160 -18.22 0.69 4.15
N LYS A 161 -19.33 0.01 4.51
CA LYS A 161 -19.83 -1.18 3.81
C LYS A 161 -20.11 -0.91 2.33
N VAL A 162 -20.70 0.24 2.01
CA VAL A 162 -20.94 0.65 0.61
C VAL A 162 -19.62 0.85 -0.14
N ARG A 163 -18.67 1.59 0.43
CA ARG A 163 -17.35 1.85 -0.18
C ARG A 163 -16.58 0.55 -0.40
N LEU A 164 -16.54 -0.33 0.59
CA LEU A 164 -15.85 -1.62 0.52
C LEU A 164 -16.47 -2.54 -0.53
N SER A 165 -17.81 -2.62 -0.60
CA SER A 165 -18.52 -3.40 -1.61
C SER A 165 -18.16 -2.93 -3.04
N ARG A 166 -18.17 -1.61 -3.28
CA ARG A 166 -17.76 -1.02 -4.57
C ARG A 166 -16.30 -1.31 -4.90
N ALA A 167 -15.41 -1.17 -3.92
CA ALA A 167 -13.98 -1.46 -4.08
C ALA A 167 -13.76 -2.93 -4.46
N ARG A 168 -14.36 -3.87 -3.72
CA ARG A 168 -14.30 -5.32 -3.99
C ARG A 168 -14.82 -5.66 -5.38
N LYS A 169 -15.95 -5.07 -5.78
CA LYS A 169 -16.51 -5.28 -7.12
C LYS A 169 -15.54 -4.81 -8.21
N LYS A 170 -15.02 -3.59 -8.12
CA LYS A 170 -14.08 -3.04 -9.12
C LYS A 170 -12.78 -3.86 -9.22
N VAL A 171 -12.19 -4.21 -8.08
CA VAL A 171 -10.98 -5.04 -8.03
C VAL A 171 -11.26 -6.45 -8.58
N GLY A 172 -12.39 -7.05 -8.22
CA GLY A 172 -12.84 -8.34 -8.73
C GLY A 172 -13.06 -8.32 -10.25
N ASP A 173 -13.86 -7.38 -10.75
CA ASP A 173 -14.15 -7.20 -12.18
C ASP A 173 -12.86 -6.99 -13.00
N TYR A 174 -11.85 -6.33 -12.41
CA TYR A 174 -10.55 -6.13 -13.04
C TYR A 174 -9.68 -7.40 -13.02
N LEU A 175 -9.48 -8.01 -11.85
CA LEU A 175 -8.51 -9.11 -11.68
C LEU A 175 -9.03 -10.47 -12.12
N ALA A 176 -10.31 -10.78 -11.87
CA ALA A 176 -10.87 -12.13 -12.04
C ALA A 176 -10.72 -12.70 -13.45
N PRO A 177 -10.94 -11.95 -14.55
CA PRO A 177 -10.77 -12.48 -15.90
C PRO A 177 -9.34 -12.30 -16.45
N ARG A 178 -8.40 -11.75 -15.66
CA ARG A 178 -7.13 -11.24 -16.19
C ARG A 178 -5.89 -11.75 -15.49
N CYS A 179 -5.86 -11.80 -14.17
CA CYS A 179 -4.64 -12.05 -13.40
C CYS A 179 -4.38 -13.54 -13.20
N GLU A 180 -3.19 -14.03 -13.58
CA GLU A 180 -2.81 -15.43 -13.37
C GLU A 180 -2.76 -15.83 -11.89
N HIS A 181 -2.65 -14.88 -10.96
CA HIS A 181 -2.68 -15.15 -9.52
C HIS A 181 -4.10 -15.45 -9.03
N VAL A 182 -5.14 -14.88 -9.66
CA VAL A 182 -6.54 -15.21 -9.31
C VAL A 182 -6.97 -16.52 -9.97
N ASN A 183 -6.72 -16.69 -11.26
CA ASN A 183 -6.98 -17.94 -11.99
C ASN A 183 -5.79 -18.26 -12.91
N PRO A 184 -5.15 -19.44 -12.79
CA PRO A 184 -3.99 -19.80 -13.60
C PRO A 184 -4.24 -19.81 -15.12
N MET A 185 -5.50 -19.91 -15.55
CA MET A 185 -5.88 -19.88 -16.96
C MET A 185 -5.99 -18.47 -17.54
N ASN A 186 -5.89 -17.44 -16.70
CA ASN A 186 -6.01 -16.06 -17.14
C ASN A 186 -4.82 -15.60 -18.02
N PRO A 187 -5.04 -14.60 -18.90
CA PRO A 187 -4.05 -14.19 -19.90
C PRO A 187 -2.90 -13.33 -19.35
N CYS A 188 -3.08 -12.59 -18.25
CA CYS A 188 -1.99 -11.77 -17.68
C CYS A 188 -1.06 -12.63 -16.83
N ARG A 189 0.15 -12.87 -17.33
CA ARG A 189 1.18 -13.65 -16.66
C ARG A 189 2.39 -12.79 -16.31
N CYS A 190 2.76 -12.70 -15.04
CA CYS A 190 3.89 -11.89 -14.57
C CYS A 190 5.18 -12.16 -15.36
N PRO A 191 5.55 -13.42 -15.69
CA PRO A 191 6.73 -13.68 -16.50
C PRO A 191 6.74 -13.02 -17.88
N ALA A 192 5.58 -12.90 -18.52
CA ALA A 192 5.47 -12.27 -19.83
C ALA A 192 5.57 -10.73 -19.77
N ARG A 193 5.53 -10.15 -18.56
CA ARG A 193 5.28 -8.73 -18.30
C ARG A 193 6.48 -8.04 -17.64
N VAL A 194 7.39 -8.80 -17.05
CA VAL A 194 8.53 -8.27 -16.27
C VAL A 194 9.44 -7.35 -17.08
N GLY A 195 9.78 -7.69 -18.33
CA GLY A 195 10.68 -6.87 -19.13
C GLY A 195 10.08 -5.52 -19.49
N THR A 196 8.77 -5.47 -19.69
CA THR A 196 8.04 -4.22 -19.92
C THR A 196 7.94 -3.40 -18.66
N ALA A 197 7.65 -4.03 -17.53
CA ALA A 197 7.62 -3.35 -16.24
C ALA A 197 8.98 -2.71 -15.91
N LEU A 198 10.09 -3.37 -16.23
CA LEU A 198 11.44 -2.80 -16.13
C LEU A 198 11.65 -1.65 -17.11
N HIS A 199 11.33 -1.85 -18.40
CA HIS A 199 11.53 -0.83 -19.44
C HIS A 199 10.73 0.45 -19.17
N LYS A 200 9.51 0.33 -18.63
CA LYS A 200 8.64 1.45 -18.27
C LYS A 200 8.97 2.06 -16.90
N GLY A 201 9.90 1.49 -16.13
CA GLY A 201 10.24 1.96 -14.79
C GLY A 201 9.19 1.64 -13.71
N PHE A 202 8.20 0.81 -14.03
CA PHE A 202 7.14 0.37 -13.12
C PHE A 202 7.72 -0.44 -11.94
N ILE A 203 8.70 -1.28 -12.23
CA ILE A 203 9.61 -1.91 -11.25
C ILE A 203 11.05 -1.56 -11.59
N ARG A 204 11.98 -1.68 -10.63
CA ARG A 204 13.40 -1.44 -10.87
C ARG A 204 14.22 -2.71 -10.82
N SER A 205 15.45 -2.64 -11.31
CA SER A 205 16.39 -3.77 -11.23
C SER A 205 16.91 -3.96 -9.80
N ILE A 206 17.35 -5.18 -9.51
CA ILE A 206 17.95 -5.56 -8.22
C ILE A 206 19.08 -4.59 -7.85
N GLY A 207 19.04 -4.06 -6.62
CA GLY A 207 20.04 -3.12 -6.10
C GLY A 207 19.78 -1.65 -6.43
N GLN A 208 18.72 -1.32 -7.17
CA GLN A 208 18.26 0.06 -7.37
C GLN A 208 17.02 0.35 -6.51
N SER A 209 17.11 1.30 -5.58
CA SER A 209 15.93 1.84 -4.90
C SER A 209 15.10 2.72 -5.85
N GLY A 210 13.76 2.69 -5.77
CA GLY A 210 12.88 3.78 -6.24
C GLY A 210 12.06 3.63 -7.53
N GLY A 211 11.51 2.45 -7.86
CA GLY A 211 10.47 2.35 -8.92
C GLY A 211 9.15 3.05 -8.53
N GLU A 212 8.28 3.35 -9.51
CA GLU A 212 6.97 3.98 -9.25
C GLU A 212 6.14 3.23 -8.19
N VAL A 213 6.38 1.93 -8.03
CA VAL A 213 5.65 1.08 -7.09
C VAL A 213 6.57 0.23 -6.21
N SER A 214 7.81 0.67 -5.98
CA SER A 214 8.78 -0.16 -5.26
C SER A 214 8.41 -0.29 -3.78
N LEU A 215 8.19 -1.54 -3.36
CA LEU A 215 7.74 -1.86 -2.00
C LEU A 215 8.86 -2.32 -1.07
N ARG A 216 10.12 -2.50 -1.52
CA ARG A 216 11.21 -3.05 -0.69
C ARG A 216 12.64 -2.66 -1.10
N LYS A 217 13.52 -2.76 -0.09
CA LYS A 217 14.98 -2.88 -0.20
C LYS A 217 15.36 -4.25 -0.78
N ALA A 218 16.29 -4.29 -1.72
CA ALA A 218 16.67 -5.50 -2.47
C ALA A 218 17.32 -6.64 -1.64
N ALA A 219 17.54 -6.46 -0.33
CA ALA A 219 18.41 -7.32 0.47
C ALA A 219 17.71 -8.46 1.21
N ASP A 220 16.39 -8.37 1.48
CA ASP A 220 15.68 -9.36 2.28
C ASP A 220 14.79 -10.22 1.38
N ASN A 221 15.33 -11.34 0.89
CA ASN A 221 14.57 -12.36 0.15
C ASN A 221 14.11 -13.50 1.06
N PRO A 222 12.88 -13.44 1.63
CA PRO A 222 12.25 -14.63 2.19
C PRO A 222 10.82 -14.88 1.66
N TYR A 223 10.47 -14.40 0.47
CA TYR A 223 9.14 -14.68 -0.08
C TYR A 223 9.30 -15.30 -1.45
N GLY A 224 9.14 -16.62 -1.53
CA GLY A 224 9.12 -17.33 -2.81
C GLY A 224 8.09 -16.78 -3.78
N ARG A 225 7.93 -17.43 -4.94
CA ARG A 225 7.28 -16.87 -6.14
C ARG A 225 5.95 -16.15 -5.89
N TYR A 226 5.16 -16.56 -4.89
CA TYR A 226 3.86 -15.98 -4.59
C TYR A 226 3.83 -14.93 -3.49
N GLY A 227 4.93 -14.66 -2.78
CA GLY A 227 4.95 -13.59 -1.79
C GLY A 227 4.30 -13.93 -0.44
N THR A 228 4.10 -15.21 -0.14
CA THR A 228 3.18 -15.73 0.89
C THR A 228 3.80 -15.93 2.28
N GLY A 229 5.07 -15.56 2.46
CA GLY A 229 5.78 -15.66 3.74
C GLY A 229 6.41 -17.04 3.98
N ILE A 230 7.25 -17.11 5.00
CA ILE A 230 8.06 -18.29 5.34
C ILE A 230 7.15 -19.51 5.54
N GLY A 231 7.43 -20.61 4.82
CA GLY A 231 6.68 -21.87 4.91
C GLY A 231 5.44 -21.99 3.99
N HIS A 232 5.07 -20.93 3.27
CA HIS A 232 3.99 -20.97 2.27
C HIS A 232 4.43 -20.48 0.88
N GLU A 233 5.74 -20.28 0.69
CA GLU A 233 6.41 -19.60 -0.43
C GLU A 233 5.89 -19.97 -1.84
N ASP A 234 5.47 -21.22 -2.02
CA ASP A 234 5.01 -21.78 -3.30
C ASP A 234 3.49 -22.07 -3.37
N VAL A 235 2.72 -21.77 -2.32
CA VAL A 235 1.27 -22.01 -2.30
C VAL A 235 0.54 -20.85 -2.97
N PRO A 236 -0.19 -21.05 -4.07
CA PRO A 236 -0.91 -19.98 -4.73
C PRO A 236 -2.10 -19.51 -3.88
N MET A 237 -2.07 -18.24 -3.42
CA MET A 237 -3.26 -17.58 -2.90
C MET A 237 -4.11 -17.10 -4.09
N ARG A 238 -5.31 -17.68 -4.24
CA ARG A 238 -6.25 -17.37 -5.34
C ARG A 238 -7.34 -16.38 -4.94
N ASP A 239 -7.67 -16.38 -3.66
CA ASP A 239 -8.63 -15.45 -3.08
C ASP A 239 -8.04 -14.03 -3.01
N ILE A 240 -8.81 -13.03 -3.47
CA ILE A 240 -8.36 -11.65 -3.54
C ILE A 240 -8.02 -11.12 -2.14
N SER A 241 -8.81 -11.45 -1.11
CA SER A 241 -8.53 -11.03 0.26
C SER A 241 -7.19 -11.59 0.75
N ALA A 242 -6.93 -12.87 0.49
CA ALA A 242 -5.65 -13.51 0.83
C ALA A 242 -4.46 -12.90 0.08
N ILE A 243 -4.60 -12.60 -1.21
CA ILE A 243 -3.54 -11.95 -2.00
C ILE A 243 -3.20 -10.57 -1.42
N TYR A 244 -4.21 -9.75 -1.12
CA TYR A 244 -3.96 -8.41 -0.57
C TYR A 244 -3.48 -8.44 0.88
N GLY A 245 -3.99 -9.38 1.69
CA GLY A 245 -3.59 -9.56 3.09
C GLY A 245 -2.21 -10.20 3.26
N SER A 246 -1.57 -10.64 2.18
CA SER A 246 -0.17 -11.11 2.15
C SER A 246 0.78 -10.09 1.54
N LEU A 247 0.30 -8.91 1.11
CA LEU A 247 1.19 -7.89 0.58
C LEU A 247 2.19 -7.45 1.66
N PRO A 248 3.48 -7.35 1.33
CA PRO A 248 4.51 -6.91 2.26
C PRO A 248 4.31 -5.44 2.65
N GLU A 249 4.70 -5.03 3.86
CA GLU A 249 4.81 -3.60 4.16
C GLU A 249 5.77 -2.91 3.19
N PRO A 250 5.51 -1.64 2.81
CA PRO A 250 6.43 -0.87 1.99
C PRO A 250 7.76 -0.61 2.72
N GLU A 251 8.82 -0.35 1.96
CA GLU A 251 10.09 0.13 2.52
C GLU A 251 9.85 1.47 3.23
N MET A 252 10.36 1.54 4.45
CA MET A 252 10.20 2.66 5.36
C MET A 252 11.56 3.28 5.66
N PRO A 253 11.67 4.61 5.74
CA PRO A 253 12.91 5.26 6.17
C PRO A 253 13.11 5.02 7.67
N ASP A 254 14.23 4.41 8.04
CA ASP A 254 14.54 4.09 9.45
C ASP A 254 14.65 5.34 10.33
N ASP A 255 14.98 6.49 9.75
CA ASP A 255 15.12 7.77 10.45
C ASP A 255 13.84 8.60 10.50
N LEU A 256 12.74 8.13 9.88
CA LEU A 256 11.47 8.86 9.82
C LEU A 256 10.91 9.19 11.22
N PRO A 257 10.89 8.28 12.22
CA PRO A 257 10.36 8.61 13.56
C PRO A 257 11.15 9.74 14.24
N ALA A 258 12.48 9.69 14.16
CA ALA A 258 13.35 10.71 14.74
C ALA A 258 13.13 12.07 14.06
N LYS A 259 13.05 12.08 12.72
CA LYS A 259 12.72 13.28 11.92
C LYS A 259 11.36 13.87 12.30
N LEU A 260 10.33 13.04 12.49
CA LEU A 260 9.00 13.48 12.87
C LEU A 260 9.01 14.15 14.26
N VAL A 261 9.62 13.52 15.25
CA VAL A 261 9.73 14.09 16.61
C VAL A 261 10.53 15.40 16.59
N ASP A 262 11.61 15.48 15.82
CA ASP A 262 12.39 16.72 15.66
C ASP A 262 11.60 17.83 14.96
N ALA A 263 10.79 17.51 13.97
CA ALA A 263 9.96 18.49 13.27
C ALA A 263 8.84 19.02 14.17
N LEU A 264 8.16 18.14 14.91
CA LEU A 264 7.03 18.49 15.79
C LEU A 264 7.46 19.23 17.06
N SER A 265 8.73 19.12 17.44
CA SER A 265 9.29 19.79 18.62
C SER A 265 9.91 21.17 18.33
N ARG A 266 9.84 21.66 17.09
CA ARG A 266 10.25 23.03 16.72
C ARG A 266 9.11 24.00 16.90
#